data_AF-A0A3G9JW94-F1
#
_entry.id   AF-A0A3G9JW94-F1
#
_cell.length_a   1.000
_cell.length_b   1.000
_cell.length_c   1.000
_cell.angle_alpha   90.00
_cell.angle_beta   90.00
_cell.angle_gamma   90.00
#
_symmetry.space_group_name_H-M   'P 1'
#
loop_
_entity.id
_entity.type
_entity.pdbx_description
1 polymer ?
#
loop_
_entity_poly.entity_id
_entity_poly.type
_entity_poly.pdbx_seq_one_letter_code
_entity_poly.pdbx_strand_id
1 'polypeptide(L)'
;MTQNETRPERGLTVHYPCKYVPAELLAGFGAGCWPCTHEAESFDRADELAHPNLCGYGKSLLAHALDPSVHALVLTSCCDVMRRVYDIVRSEGSVDFLWMLDLPHLRGPREVARFRGELMRLAEAFGAWSGREFSLDAALASFDPPVPRTDERVTLLGAHAPLSLVDTCRDELSLHVENGTCTGFRQVASPPSTLARAPRPDCHACGDENEASGLDRFLDWYADALLNQTPCMRMDDVAARGALIDAPGQRGVIYHTMKFCDYYGFEYLEASRTSEVPMLKIETDGTRQSAGQLSTRLKAFDETLRGMAETGGDAHAHADGPVYVLGVDSGSTSTDAVIVDGDGAIVASVIVPTGAKASAGARRAIEEVLGKAGLTDADLTLRVATGYGRGAIDGMDSTITEITCHARGAHFLAPGARTIIDIGGQDSKVIHLDEAGGVTNFVMNDKCAAGTGRFLEATARAMELSLDEFCRVGLEWKHDVKISSMCTVFAESEVVSLVADDTPVADIVHGLDMSVAGKTASLAKRVKAEPPYLMTGGVAQNVGVVRALEDVLGAPVTTHEDSQLCGAIGAALLGLESLG
;
A
#
# COMPACT_ATOMS: atom_id res chain seq x y z
N MET A 1 -14.61 -2.92 -19.33
CA MET A 1 -15.91 -2.19 -19.38
C MET A 1 -15.82 -1.04 -18.41
N THR A 2 -15.57 0.16 -18.92
CA THR A 2 -15.46 1.40 -18.15
C THR A 2 -16.84 1.77 -17.61
N GLN A 3 -17.02 1.70 -16.28
CA GLN A 3 -18.16 2.33 -15.64
C GLN A 3 -17.96 3.85 -15.76
N ASN A 4 -18.68 4.43 -16.72
CA ASN A 4 -18.85 5.88 -16.85
C ASN A 4 -19.66 6.37 -15.63
N GLU A 5 -18.99 6.71 -14.54
CA GLU A 5 -19.59 7.46 -13.44
C GLU A 5 -19.66 8.94 -13.85
N THR A 6 -20.65 9.26 -14.67
CA THR A 6 -21.04 10.65 -14.94
C THR A 6 -21.51 11.29 -13.63
N ARG A 7 -20.78 12.33 -13.21
CA ARG A 7 -21.13 13.26 -12.13
C ARG A 7 -22.64 13.58 -12.18
N PRO A 8 -23.45 13.25 -11.16
CA PRO A 8 -24.89 13.52 -11.24
C PRO A 8 -25.13 15.03 -11.35
N GLU A 9 -26.02 15.42 -12.27
CA GLU A 9 -26.51 16.80 -12.42
C GLU A 9 -27.06 17.32 -11.08
N ARG A 10 -27.08 18.66 -10.91
CA ARG A 10 -27.48 19.43 -9.71
C ARG A 10 -28.78 18.95 -9.03
N GLY A 11 -28.71 17.82 -8.34
CA GLY A 11 -29.77 17.17 -7.59
C GLY A 11 -29.36 16.97 -6.14
N LEU A 12 -30.36 16.68 -5.29
CA LEU A 12 -30.20 16.43 -3.85
C LEU A 12 -29.21 15.27 -3.62
N THR A 13 -27.96 15.56 -3.26
CA THR A 13 -26.91 14.55 -3.07
C THR A 13 -26.54 14.45 -1.59
N VAL A 14 -26.62 13.24 -1.03
CA VAL A 14 -26.27 12.94 0.36
C VAL A 14 -24.91 12.26 0.38
N HIS A 15 -23.96 12.87 1.06
CA HIS A 15 -22.63 12.30 1.29
C HIS A 15 -22.65 11.39 2.52
N TYR A 16 -21.88 10.29 2.48
CA TYR A 16 -21.82 9.36 3.60
C TYR A 16 -20.49 8.58 3.70
N PRO A 17 -19.93 8.34 4.90
CA PRO A 17 -18.67 7.62 5.06
C PRO A 17 -18.81 6.13 5.38
N CYS A 18 -20.02 5.64 5.64
CA CYS A 18 -20.25 4.31 6.19
C CYS A 18 -21.28 3.53 5.38
N LYS A 19 -21.00 2.26 5.05
CA LYS A 19 -21.92 1.40 4.29
C LYS A 19 -23.27 1.13 4.97
N TYR A 20 -23.36 1.33 6.29
CA TYR A 20 -24.63 1.23 7.03
C TYR A 20 -25.50 2.48 6.91
N VAL A 21 -25.07 3.50 6.16
CA VAL A 21 -25.97 4.58 5.75
C VAL A 21 -27.03 4.02 4.78
N PRO A 22 -28.31 4.34 4.99
CA PRO A 22 -29.41 3.76 4.23
C PRO A 22 -29.60 4.45 2.88
N ALA A 23 -28.71 4.20 1.93
CA ALA A 23 -28.72 4.85 0.62
C ALA A 23 -30.05 4.63 -0.14
N GLU A 24 -30.62 3.43 -0.10
CA GLU A 24 -31.88 3.11 -0.78
C GLU A 24 -33.09 3.81 -0.15
N LEU A 25 -33.07 4.02 1.18
CA LEU A 25 -34.10 4.82 1.86
C LEU A 25 -34.07 6.27 1.36
N LEU A 26 -32.88 6.87 1.27
CA LEU A 26 -32.68 8.24 0.79
C LEU A 26 -33.00 8.37 -0.71
N ALA A 27 -32.67 7.35 -1.50
CA ALA A 27 -33.08 7.25 -2.90
C ALA A 27 -34.62 7.17 -3.05
N GLY A 28 -35.32 6.60 -2.07
CA GLY A 28 -36.79 6.67 -1.97
C GLY A 28 -37.34 8.10 -1.88
N PHE A 29 -36.56 9.05 -1.38
CA PHE A 29 -36.85 10.49 -1.42
C PHE A 29 -36.23 11.18 -2.65
N GLY A 30 -35.75 10.41 -3.64
CA GLY A 30 -35.11 10.91 -4.86
C GLY A 30 -33.76 11.60 -4.63
N ALA A 31 -33.05 11.25 -3.55
CA ALA A 31 -31.70 11.72 -3.30
C ALA A 31 -30.66 10.79 -3.94
N GLY A 32 -29.65 11.38 -4.58
CA GLY A 32 -28.42 10.66 -4.91
C GLY A 32 -27.60 10.43 -3.64
N CYS A 33 -26.90 9.30 -3.55
CA CYS A 33 -26.03 9.01 -2.40
C CYS A 33 -24.59 8.83 -2.88
N TRP A 34 -23.65 9.53 -2.24
CA TRP A 34 -22.24 9.51 -2.63
C TRP A 34 -21.33 9.10 -1.46
N PRO A 35 -20.55 8.01 -1.59
CA PRO A 35 -19.63 7.60 -0.54
C PRO A 35 -18.46 8.59 -0.40
N CYS A 36 -18.12 8.98 0.84
CA CYS A 36 -16.99 9.84 1.14
C CYS A 36 -15.66 9.08 0.99
N THR A 37 -15.10 9.16 -0.21
CA THR A 37 -13.80 8.57 -0.61
C THR A 37 -12.69 9.62 -0.73
N HIS A 38 -12.93 10.85 -0.25
CA HIS A 38 -12.02 11.98 -0.35
C HIS A 38 -10.71 11.77 0.42
N GLU A 39 -9.62 12.28 -0.15
CA GLU A 39 -8.32 12.41 0.50
C GLU A 39 -7.90 13.87 0.52
N ALA A 40 -7.50 14.34 1.69
CA ALA A 40 -7.02 15.70 1.84
C ALA A 40 -5.59 15.85 1.29
N GLU A 41 -5.29 17.01 0.71
CA GLU A 41 -3.92 17.35 0.30
C GLU A 41 -3.03 17.61 1.53
N SER A 42 -3.60 18.24 2.56
CA SER A 42 -3.01 18.44 3.88
C SER A 42 -4.08 18.37 4.97
N PHE A 43 -3.64 18.26 6.23
CA PHE A 43 -4.53 18.26 7.39
C PHE A 43 -4.63 19.60 8.09
N ASP A 44 -4.04 20.67 7.55
CA ASP A 44 -3.92 21.96 8.23
C ASP A 44 -5.27 22.47 8.74
N ARG A 45 -6.29 22.48 7.87
CA ARG A 45 -7.64 22.92 8.24
C ARG A 45 -8.31 22.01 9.25
N ALA A 46 -8.07 20.70 9.18
CA ALA A 46 -8.62 19.76 10.14
C ALA A 46 -7.92 19.88 11.50
N ASP A 47 -6.62 20.16 11.52
CA ASP A 47 -5.81 20.33 12.73
C ASP A 47 -6.09 21.65 13.46
N GLU A 48 -6.61 22.66 12.75
CA GLU A 48 -7.16 23.88 13.37
C GLU A 48 -8.45 23.61 14.16
N LEU A 49 -9.26 22.65 13.72
CA LEU A 49 -10.62 22.41 14.22
C LEU A 49 -10.73 21.19 15.13
N ALA A 50 -9.80 20.24 15.02
CA ALA A 50 -9.81 18.97 15.72
C ALA A 50 -8.49 18.69 16.44
N HIS A 51 -8.55 17.82 17.44
CA HIS A 51 -7.34 17.38 18.14
C HIS A 51 -6.40 16.61 17.18
N PRO A 52 -5.06 16.79 17.25
CA PRO A 52 -4.10 16.15 16.34
C PRO A 52 -4.19 14.62 16.25
N ASN A 53 -4.65 13.96 17.32
CA ASN A 53 -4.87 12.50 17.39
C ASN A 53 -6.14 12.00 16.70
N LEU A 54 -6.93 12.86 16.04
CA LEU A 54 -8.01 12.39 15.16
C LEU A 54 -7.40 11.54 14.03
N CYS A 55 -8.00 10.41 13.68
CA CYS A 55 -7.42 9.58 12.62
C CYS A 55 -7.47 10.30 11.26
N GLY A 56 -6.57 9.91 10.36
CA GLY A 56 -6.43 10.54 9.04
C GLY A 56 -7.72 10.57 8.23
N TYR A 57 -8.52 9.49 8.27
CA TYR A 57 -9.83 9.46 7.60
C TYR A 57 -10.80 10.48 8.19
N GLY A 58 -10.82 10.66 9.52
CA GLY A 58 -11.67 11.66 10.17
C GLY A 58 -11.29 13.09 9.77
N LYS A 59 -9.98 13.36 9.64
CA LYS A 59 -9.47 14.64 9.16
C LYS A 59 -9.85 14.89 7.70
N SER A 60 -9.69 13.89 6.83
CA SER A 60 -10.11 13.98 5.42
C SER A 60 -11.62 14.16 5.28
N LEU A 61 -12.42 13.47 6.10
CA LEU A 61 -13.86 13.62 6.13
C LEU A 61 -14.28 15.01 6.61
N LEU A 62 -13.59 15.58 7.59
CA LEU A 62 -13.83 16.94 8.04
C LEU A 62 -13.52 17.95 6.93
N ALA A 63 -12.38 17.80 6.23
CA ALA A 63 -12.06 18.64 5.08
C ALA A 63 -13.14 18.55 3.99
N HIS A 64 -13.63 17.34 3.68
CA HIS A 64 -14.72 17.12 2.73
C HIS A 64 -16.03 17.78 3.18
N ALA A 65 -16.41 17.62 4.45
CA ALA A 65 -17.66 18.17 5.00
C ALA A 65 -17.66 19.71 5.12
N LEU A 66 -16.49 20.34 5.08
CA LEU A 66 -16.34 21.80 5.07
C LEU A 66 -16.32 22.38 3.64
N ASP A 67 -16.29 21.54 2.61
CA ASP A 67 -16.40 22.00 1.23
C ASP A 67 -17.81 22.59 0.98
N PRO A 68 -17.92 23.82 0.46
CA PRO A 68 -19.21 24.47 0.21
C PRO A 68 -20.16 23.73 -0.74
N SER A 69 -19.67 22.74 -1.49
CA SER A 69 -20.50 21.88 -2.36
C SER A 69 -21.21 20.75 -1.61
N VAL A 70 -20.87 20.50 -0.34
CA VAL A 70 -21.45 19.43 0.48
C VAL A 70 -22.63 19.96 1.29
N HIS A 71 -23.84 19.77 0.75
CA HIS A 71 -25.08 20.27 1.35
C HIS A 71 -25.74 19.27 2.32
N ALA A 72 -25.51 17.97 2.15
CA ALA A 72 -26.10 16.94 3.02
C ALA A 72 -25.07 15.86 3.36
N LEU A 73 -24.97 15.54 4.66
CA LEU A 73 -24.06 14.55 5.21
C LEU A 73 -24.78 13.67 6.24
N VAL A 74 -24.77 12.36 6.01
CA VAL A 74 -25.27 11.37 6.96
C VAL A 74 -24.10 10.57 7.51
N LEU A 75 -23.86 10.68 8.81
CA LEU A 75 -22.85 9.95 9.56
C LEU A 75 -23.49 8.80 10.34
N THR A 76 -22.68 7.80 10.70
CA THR A 76 -23.11 6.71 11.59
C THR A 76 -22.26 6.70 12.84
N SER A 77 -22.80 6.23 13.96
CA SER A 77 -22.06 6.13 15.23
C SER A 77 -21.04 4.99 15.32
N CYS A 78 -20.63 4.42 14.17
CA CYS A 78 -19.75 3.24 14.05
C CYS A 78 -18.37 3.41 14.72
N CYS A 79 -17.89 4.64 14.89
CA CYS A 79 -16.69 4.93 15.69
C CYS A 79 -16.75 6.33 16.31
N ASP A 80 -15.93 6.54 17.34
CA ASP A 80 -15.84 7.82 18.06
C ASP A 80 -15.42 8.98 17.13
N VAL A 81 -14.61 8.70 16.11
CA VAL A 81 -14.19 9.69 15.10
C VAL A 81 -15.39 10.29 14.39
N MET A 82 -16.40 9.50 14.02
CA MET A 82 -17.61 10.03 13.35
C MET A 82 -18.40 10.97 14.26
N ARG A 83 -18.48 10.68 15.56
CA ARG A 83 -19.15 11.55 16.54
C ARG A 83 -18.43 12.90 16.66
N ARG A 84 -17.09 12.88 16.75
CA ARG A 84 -16.29 14.11 16.79
C ARG A 84 -16.42 14.93 15.52
N VAL A 85 -16.36 14.29 14.35
CA VAL A 85 -16.57 14.98 13.06
C VAL A 85 -17.97 15.61 13.02
N TYR A 86 -19.00 14.88 13.45
CA TYR A 86 -20.36 15.41 13.52
C TYR A 86 -20.45 16.66 14.39
N ASP A 87 -19.87 16.63 15.60
CA ASP A 87 -19.92 17.76 16.53
C ASP A 87 -19.22 19.01 15.97
N ILE A 88 -18.08 18.84 15.28
CA ILE A 88 -17.34 19.93 14.64
C ILE A 88 -18.12 20.49 13.43
N VAL A 89 -18.59 19.62 12.52
CA VAL A 89 -19.35 20.07 11.35
C VAL A 89 -20.63 20.79 11.78
N ARG A 90 -21.27 20.32 12.87
CA ARG A 90 -22.42 20.98 13.47
C ARG A 90 -22.08 22.35 14.05
N SER A 91 -20.93 22.50 14.72
CA SER A 91 -20.53 23.79 15.30
C SER A 91 -20.16 24.82 14.23
N GLU A 92 -19.55 24.37 13.14
CA GLU A 92 -19.22 25.23 11.99
C GLU A 92 -20.46 25.60 11.17
N GLY A 93 -21.50 24.76 11.17
CA GLY A 93 -22.73 25.00 10.43
C GLY A 93 -22.54 24.94 8.91
N SER A 94 -21.58 24.14 8.43
CA SER A 94 -21.18 24.09 7.01
C SER A 94 -22.09 23.22 6.14
N VAL A 95 -22.97 22.41 6.72
CA VAL A 95 -23.82 21.44 6.01
C VAL A 95 -25.29 21.70 6.35
N ASP A 96 -26.13 21.84 5.32
CA ASP A 96 -27.56 22.16 5.45
C ASP A 96 -28.35 21.02 6.11
N PHE A 97 -28.05 19.77 5.74
CA PHE A 97 -28.60 18.57 6.37
C PHE A 97 -27.50 17.70 6.97
N LEU A 98 -27.40 17.71 8.29
CA LEU A 98 -26.41 16.92 9.03
C LEU A 98 -27.11 15.94 9.98
N TRP A 99 -26.94 14.64 9.74
CA TRP A 99 -27.58 13.59 10.54
C TRP A 99 -26.58 12.57 11.09
N MET A 100 -26.79 12.17 12.35
CA MET A 100 -26.07 11.07 12.99
C MET A 100 -27.03 9.91 13.19
N LEU A 101 -26.82 8.84 12.43
CA LEU A 101 -27.56 7.59 12.57
C LEU A 101 -26.91 6.72 13.65
N ASP A 102 -27.65 6.37 14.70
CA ASP A 102 -27.11 5.51 15.74
C ASP A 102 -27.11 4.04 15.28
N LEU A 103 -25.91 3.47 15.12
CA LEU A 103 -25.69 2.13 14.60
C LEU A 103 -25.47 1.14 15.75
N PRO A 104 -26.32 0.11 15.91
CA PRO A 104 -26.05 -0.98 16.83
C PRO A 104 -24.79 -1.76 16.43
N HIS A 105 -23.97 -2.15 17.42
CA HIS A 105 -22.82 -3.03 17.19
C HIS A 105 -23.14 -4.52 17.37
N LEU A 106 -24.23 -4.81 18.07
CA LEU A 106 -24.80 -6.15 18.24
C LEU A 106 -25.84 -6.40 17.16
N ARG A 107 -26.11 -7.67 16.90
CA ARG A 107 -27.19 -8.11 16.03
C ARG A 107 -28.15 -9.02 16.79
N GLY A 108 -29.42 -8.67 16.71
CA GLY A 108 -30.51 -9.44 17.30
C GLY A 108 -31.85 -8.76 17.00
N PRO A 109 -32.98 -9.42 17.32
CA PRO A 109 -34.30 -8.86 17.04
C PRO A 109 -34.54 -7.48 17.67
N ARG A 110 -33.90 -7.20 18.82
CA ARG A 110 -34.03 -5.90 19.51
C ARG A 110 -33.21 -4.82 18.83
N GLU A 111 -32.02 -5.16 18.38
CA GLU A 111 -31.11 -4.26 17.66
C GLU A 111 -31.69 -3.88 16.30
N VAL A 112 -32.28 -4.85 15.59
CA VAL A 112 -33.02 -4.60 14.35
C VAL A 112 -34.21 -3.67 14.60
N ALA A 113 -35.01 -3.92 15.64
CA ALA A 113 -36.14 -3.06 15.97
C ALA A 113 -35.71 -1.63 16.35
N ARG A 114 -34.62 -1.47 17.10
CA ARG A 114 -34.04 -0.16 17.42
C ARG A 114 -33.55 0.54 16.16
N PHE A 115 -32.83 -0.17 15.30
CA PHE A 115 -32.28 0.40 14.08
C PHE A 115 -33.38 0.83 13.11
N ARG A 116 -34.47 0.04 12.98
CA ARG A 116 -35.68 0.44 12.26
C ARG A 116 -36.23 1.78 12.78
N GLY A 117 -36.29 1.97 14.10
CA GLY A 117 -36.69 3.24 14.71
C GLY A 117 -35.79 4.41 14.32
N GLU A 118 -34.47 4.20 14.32
CA GLU A 118 -33.50 5.22 13.88
C GLU A 118 -33.62 5.54 12.38
N LEU A 119 -33.89 4.54 11.54
CA LEU A 119 -34.17 4.74 10.12
C LEU A 119 -35.46 5.53 9.89
N MET A 120 -36.51 5.29 10.68
CA MET A 120 -37.75 6.07 10.63
C MET A 120 -37.48 7.54 10.99
N ARG A 121 -36.73 7.79 12.06
CA ARG A 121 -36.38 9.17 12.47
C ARG A 121 -35.58 9.90 11.40
N LEU A 122 -34.65 9.21 10.74
CA LEU A 122 -33.93 9.76 9.60
C LEU A 122 -34.89 10.06 8.42
N ALA A 123 -35.79 9.15 8.08
CA ALA A 123 -36.75 9.33 7.00
C ALA A 123 -37.65 10.55 7.23
N GLU A 124 -38.19 10.70 8.45
CA GLU A 124 -39.01 11.84 8.85
C GLU A 124 -38.23 13.16 8.78
N ALA A 125 -37.01 13.20 9.33
CA ALA A 125 -36.19 14.39 9.31
C ALA A 125 -35.75 14.78 7.89
N PHE A 126 -35.37 13.80 7.08
CA PHE A 126 -34.96 14.03 5.70
C PHE A 126 -36.14 14.47 4.82
N GLY A 127 -37.31 13.85 4.97
CA GLY A 127 -38.53 14.26 4.28
C GLY A 127 -38.94 15.69 4.65
N ALA A 128 -38.89 16.04 5.94
CA ALA A 128 -39.20 17.38 6.41
C ALA A 128 -38.23 18.45 5.88
N TRP A 129 -36.93 18.15 5.83
CA TRP A 129 -35.92 19.07 5.30
C TRP A 129 -35.97 19.20 3.78
N SER A 130 -36.08 18.08 3.06
CA SER A 130 -36.07 18.05 1.60
C SER A 130 -37.41 18.47 0.97
N GLY A 131 -38.50 18.42 1.74
CA GLY A 131 -39.86 18.65 1.24
C GLY A 131 -40.36 17.53 0.33
N ARG A 132 -39.78 16.33 0.41
CA ARG A 132 -40.09 15.19 -0.46
C ARG A 132 -40.79 14.09 0.30
N GLU A 133 -41.69 13.39 -0.38
CA GLU A 133 -42.37 12.21 0.14
C GLU A 133 -41.61 10.93 -0.26
N PHE A 134 -41.73 9.90 0.57
CA PHE A 134 -41.10 8.61 0.30
C PHE A 134 -41.82 7.86 -0.82
N SER A 135 -41.07 7.43 -1.83
CA SER A 135 -41.52 6.54 -2.89
C SER A 135 -40.89 5.16 -2.72
N LEU A 136 -41.74 4.16 -2.46
CA LEU A 136 -41.31 2.76 -2.38
C LEU A 136 -40.71 2.29 -3.71
N ASP A 137 -41.31 2.66 -4.84
CA ASP A 137 -40.82 2.27 -6.16
C ASP A 137 -39.42 2.85 -6.44
N ALA A 138 -39.18 4.10 -6.04
CA ALA A 138 -37.85 4.73 -6.18
C ALA A 138 -36.81 4.04 -5.30
N ALA A 139 -37.17 3.68 -4.06
CA ALA A 139 -36.27 2.93 -3.18
C ALA A 139 -35.95 1.54 -3.76
N LEU A 140 -36.97 0.80 -4.23
CA LEU A 140 -36.79 -0.52 -4.83
C LEU A 140 -35.96 -0.48 -6.13
N ALA A 141 -36.13 0.56 -6.94
CA ALA A 141 -35.35 0.75 -8.17
C ALA A 141 -33.87 1.09 -7.91
N SER A 142 -33.51 1.51 -6.69
CA SER A 142 -32.14 1.88 -6.34
C SER A 142 -31.26 0.71 -5.88
N PHE A 143 -31.83 -0.48 -5.68
CA PHE A 143 -31.05 -1.65 -5.31
C PHE A 143 -30.23 -2.17 -6.49
N ASP A 144 -28.94 -2.34 -6.25
CA ASP A 144 -28.02 -3.05 -7.15
C ASP A 144 -27.62 -4.37 -6.48
N PRO A 145 -28.30 -5.49 -6.80
CA PRO A 145 -28.04 -6.76 -6.12
C PRO A 145 -26.64 -7.28 -6.48
N PRO A 146 -25.88 -7.79 -5.50
CA PRO A 146 -24.53 -8.28 -5.76
C PRO A 146 -24.55 -9.46 -6.73
N VAL A 147 -23.69 -9.42 -7.74
CA VAL A 147 -23.42 -10.55 -8.63
C VAL A 147 -22.21 -11.30 -8.07
N PRO A 148 -22.36 -12.55 -7.58
CA PRO A 148 -21.22 -13.33 -7.11
C PRO A 148 -20.20 -13.52 -8.23
N ARG A 149 -18.93 -13.26 -7.93
CA ARG A 149 -17.83 -13.39 -8.87
C ARG A 149 -16.98 -14.60 -8.55
N THR A 150 -16.58 -15.32 -9.59
CA THR A 150 -15.71 -16.50 -9.52
C THR A 150 -14.47 -16.36 -10.39
N ASP A 151 -14.31 -15.23 -11.07
CA ASP A 151 -13.17 -14.95 -11.93
C ASP A 151 -11.94 -14.54 -11.12
N GLU A 152 -10.77 -14.70 -11.75
CA GLU A 152 -9.47 -14.40 -11.17
C GLU A 152 -9.33 -12.91 -10.87
N ARG A 153 -9.00 -12.59 -9.61
CA ARG A 153 -8.94 -11.20 -9.14
C ARG A 153 -8.01 -11.02 -7.96
N VAL A 154 -7.65 -9.76 -7.72
CA VAL A 154 -7.10 -9.29 -6.44
C VAL A 154 -8.21 -8.57 -5.67
N THR A 155 -8.39 -8.88 -4.39
CA THR A 155 -9.38 -8.19 -3.57
C THR A 155 -8.69 -7.20 -2.62
N LEU A 156 -9.11 -5.94 -2.68
CA LEU A 156 -8.70 -4.88 -1.76
C LEU A 156 -9.63 -4.88 -0.54
N LEU A 157 -9.16 -5.39 0.59
CA LEU A 157 -9.88 -5.50 1.86
C LEU A 157 -9.44 -4.45 2.88
N GLY A 158 -10.17 -4.37 3.98
CA GLY A 158 -9.78 -3.59 5.15
C GLY A 158 -10.56 -2.28 5.32
N ALA A 159 -9.91 -1.30 5.96
CA ALA A 159 -10.50 0.00 6.28
C ALA A 159 -10.53 0.88 5.03
N HIS A 160 -11.66 1.52 4.72
CA HIS A 160 -11.80 2.67 3.81
C HIS A 160 -10.71 2.80 2.72
N ALA A 161 -10.94 2.32 1.51
CA ALA A 161 -10.03 2.61 0.40
C ALA A 161 -10.38 3.96 -0.25
N PRO A 162 -9.48 4.97 -0.22
CA PRO A 162 -9.68 6.17 -1.03
C PRO A 162 -9.61 5.83 -2.52
N LEU A 163 -10.22 6.67 -3.37
CA LEU A 163 -10.25 6.41 -4.82
C LEU A 163 -8.84 6.32 -5.42
N SER A 164 -7.90 7.16 -4.98
CA SER A 164 -6.52 7.11 -5.49
C SER A 164 -5.86 5.75 -5.23
N LEU A 165 -6.10 5.13 -4.08
CA LEU A 165 -5.59 3.79 -3.76
C LEU A 165 -6.23 2.75 -4.68
N VAL A 166 -7.55 2.82 -4.86
CA VAL A 166 -8.28 1.89 -5.76
C VAL A 166 -7.75 2.01 -7.19
N ASP A 167 -7.58 3.23 -7.69
CA ASP A 167 -7.10 3.50 -9.04
C ASP A 167 -5.65 3.07 -9.20
N THR A 168 -4.77 3.38 -8.22
CA THR A 168 -3.39 2.87 -8.23
C THR A 168 -3.35 1.35 -8.24
N CYS A 169 -4.21 0.66 -7.47
CA CYS A 169 -4.29 -0.80 -7.54
C CYS A 169 -4.70 -1.29 -8.93
N ARG A 170 -5.65 -0.61 -9.60
CA ARG A 170 -6.11 -0.98 -10.94
C ARG A 170 -5.07 -0.71 -12.03
N ASP A 171 -4.28 0.34 -11.86
CA ASP A 171 -3.26 0.72 -12.82
C ASP A 171 -2.02 -0.18 -12.72
N GLU A 172 -1.68 -0.63 -11.51
CA GLU A 172 -0.44 -1.37 -11.25
C GLU A 172 -0.61 -2.89 -11.20
N LEU A 173 -1.83 -3.40 -11.00
CA LEU A 173 -2.11 -4.83 -10.99
C LEU A 173 -2.65 -5.28 -12.34
N SER A 174 -2.20 -6.46 -12.76
CA SER A 174 -2.59 -7.14 -13.99
C SER A 174 -3.97 -7.76 -13.92
N LEU A 175 -4.31 -8.29 -12.75
CA LEU A 175 -5.61 -8.88 -12.45
C LEU A 175 -6.61 -7.79 -12.08
N HIS A 176 -7.89 -8.10 -12.32
CA HIS A 176 -8.97 -7.21 -11.91
C HIS A 176 -8.95 -6.97 -10.40
N VAL A 177 -9.11 -5.70 -9.99
CA VAL A 177 -9.16 -5.31 -8.57
C VAL A 177 -10.59 -5.10 -8.10
N GLU A 178 -11.03 -5.94 -7.16
CA GLU A 178 -12.29 -5.82 -6.45
C GLU A 178 -12.13 -4.98 -5.17
N ASN A 179 -12.92 -3.90 -5.03
CA ASN A 179 -12.91 -3.09 -3.80
C ASN A 179 -13.81 -3.72 -2.72
N GLY A 180 -13.23 -4.62 -1.94
CA GLY A 180 -13.85 -5.29 -0.79
C GLY A 180 -13.76 -4.51 0.54
N THR A 181 -13.32 -3.25 0.54
CA THR A 181 -13.17 -2.47 1.78
C THR A 181 -14.51 -2.12 2.42
N CYS A 182 -14.49 -1.65 3.67
CA CYS A 182 -15.72 -1.31 4.39
C CYS A 182 -16.56 -0.18 3.76
N THR A 183 -16.01 0.61 2.84
CA THR A 183 -16.73 1.61 2.04
C THR A 183 -17.00 1.16 0.61
N GLY A 184 -16.15 0.31 0.03
CA GLY A 184 -16.33 -0.20 -1.34
C GLY A 184 -17.34 -1.34 -1.44
N PHE A 185 -17.48 -2.13 -0.38
CA PHE A 185 -18.28 -3.35 -0.37
C PHE A 185 -19.58 -3.18 0.42
N ARG A 186 -20.54 -2.47 -0.18
CA ARG A 186 -21.90 -2.32 0.31
C ARG A 186 -22.81 -3.28 -0.46
N GLN A 187 -23.32 -4.31 0.22
CA GLN A 187 -24.12 -5.36 -0.40
C GLN A 187 -25.36 -5.63 0.45
N VAL A 188 -26.47 -5.00 0.09
CA VAL A 188 -27.76 -5.23 0.76
C VAL A 188 -28.49 -6.37 0.05
N ALA A 189 -29.13 -7.24 0.83
CA ALA A 189 -29.94 -8.32 0.27
C ALA A 189 -31.03 -7.77 -0.67
N SER A 190 -31.42 -8.56 -1.68
CA SER A 190 -32.51 -8.15 -2.57
C SER A 190 -33.83 -8.04 -1.83
N PRO A 191 -34.68 -7.04 -2.16
CA PRO A 191 -36.00 -6.90 -1.56
C PRO A 191 -36.89 -8.12 -1.85
N PRO A 192 -37.69 -8.58 -0.88
CA PRO A 192 -38.58 -9.71 -1.10
C PRO A 192 -39.67 -9.31 -2.10
N SER A 193 -40.08 -10.26 -2.96
CA SER A 193 -41.07 -10.01 -4.02
C SER A 193 -42.45 -9.60 -3.49
N THR A 194 -42.73 -9.86 -2.20
CA THR A 194 -43.93 -9.43 -1.49
C THR A 194 -43.93 -7.94 -1.14
N LEU A 195 -42.76 -7.28 -1.10
CA LEU A 195 -42.63 -5.86 -0.76
C LEU A 195 -43.20 -4.95 -1.85
N ALA A 196 -42.97 -5.30 -3.12
CA ALA A 196 -43.48 -4.56 -4.28
C ALA A 196 -44.98 -4.76 -4.57
N ARG A 197 -45.65 -5.70 -3.88
CA ARG A 197 -47.08 -5.94 -4.05
C ARG A 197 -47.86 -4.98 -3.15
N ALA A 198 -48.58 -4.03 -3.76
CA ALA A 198 -49.65 -3.30 -3.08
C ALA A 198 -50.79 -4.29 -2.71
N PRO A 199 -51.48 -4.11 -1.57
CA PRO A 199 -52.71 -4.84 -1.32
C PRO A 199 -53.71 -4.56 -2.45
N ARG A 200 -54.40 -5.61 -2.92
CA ARG A 200 -55.41 -5.49 -3.98
C ARG A 200 -56.64 -4.75 -3.42
N PRO A 201 -57.18 -3.73 -4.11
CA PRO A 201 -58.38 -3.00 -3.66
C PRO A 201 -59.62 -3.89 -3.44
N ASP A 202 -59.63 -5.06 -4.04
CA ASP A 202 -60.72 -6.06 -4.10
C ASP A 202 -60.57 -7.22 -3.09
N CYS A 203 -59.57 -7.15 -2.20
CA CYS A 203 -59.42 -8.04 -1.05
C CYS A 203 -60.40 -7.67 0.08
N HIS A 204 -61.65 -8.13 0.01
CA HIS A 204 -62.61 -7.97 1.11
C HIS A 204 -62.29 -8.81 2.37
N ALA A 205 -61.18 -9.56 2.38
CA ALA A 205 -60.72 -10.35 3.52
C ALA A 205 -59.76 -9.59 4.44
N CYS A 206 -59.24 -8.44 4.00
CA CYS A 206 -58.31 -7.60 4.75
C CYS A 206 -59.01 -6.31 5.20
N GLY A 207 -60.02 -6.44 6.07
CA GLY A 207 -60.53 -5.33 6.84
C GLY A 207 -59.75 -5.24 8.15
N ASP A 208 -58.74 -4.37 8.21
CA ASP A 208 -58.16 -3.89 9.46
C ASP A 208 -57.59 -2.48 9.26
N GLU A 209 -57.92 -1.59 10.20
CA GLU A 209 -57.61 -0.15 10.20
C GLU A 209 -56.12 0.19 10.42
N ASN A 210 -55.21 -0.68 9.98
CA ASN A 210 -53.77 -0.55 10.21
C ASN A 210 -52.94 -1.02 9.00
N GLU A 211 -53.27 -0.52 7.81
CA GLU A 211 -52.40 -0.71 6.64
C GLU A 211 -51.10 0.07 6.85
N ALA A 212 -50.03 -0.64 7.26
CA ALA A 212 -48.70 -0.08 7.40
C ALA A 212 -48.28 0.63 6.10
N SER A 213 -47.75 1.86 6.22
CA SER A 213 -47.34 2.67 5.07
C SER A 213 -46.30 1.95 4.21
N GLY A 214 -46.16 2.34 2.94
CA GLY A 214 -45.09 1.81 2.08
C GLY A 214 -43.69 1.96 2.70
N LEU A 215 -43.49 3.04 3.46
CA LEU A 215 -42.27 3.28 4.25
C LEU A 215 -42.13 2.28 5.41
N ASP A 216 -43.18 2.03 6.19
CA ASP A 216 -43.15 1.07 7.30
C ASP A 216 -42.78 -0.34 6.83
N ARG A 217 -43.44 -0.81 5.76
CA ARG A 217 -43.16 -2.12 5.16
C ARG A 217 -41.74 -2.22 4.65
N PHE A 218 -41.22 -1.13 4.06
CA PHE A 218 -39.84 -1.05 3.60
C PHE A 218 -38.88 -1.18 4.78
N LEU A 219 -39.06 -0.37 5.82
CA LEU A 219 -38.18 -0.34 6.99
C LEU A 219 -38.19 -1.64 7.80
N ASP A 220 -39.33 -2.34 7.90
CA ASP A 220 -39.47 -3.63 8.59
C ASP A 220 -38.48 -4.68 8.04
N TRP A 221 -38.33 -4.73 6.72
CA TRP A 221 -37.39 -5.62 6.06
C TRP A 221 -35.99 -5.01 5.99
N TYR A 222 -35.90 -3.74 5.61
CA TYR A 222 -34.65 -3.10 5.24
C TYR A 222 -33.69 -2.90 6.42
N ALA A 223 -34.21 -2.71 7.65
CA ALA A 223 -33.38 -2.61 8.84
C ALA A 223 -32.54 -3.88 9.07
N ASP A 224 -33.15 -5.06 8.94
CA ASP A 224 -32.45 -6.35 9.04
C ASP A 224 -31.50 -6.53 7.85
N ALA A 225 -31.96 -6.27 6.62
CA ALA A 225 -31.13 -6.40 5.42
C ALA A 225 -29.87 -5.53 5.47
N LEU A 226 -29.96 -4.31 6.00
CA LEU A 226 -28.84 -3.38 6.11
C LEU A 226 -27.85 -3.76 7.22
N LEU A 227 -28.32 -4.35 8.32
CA LEU A 227 -27.45 -4.89 9.38
C LEU A 227 -26.79 -6.23 8.99
N ASN A 228 -27.41 -6.99 8.09
CA ASN A 228 -26.97 -8.33 7.67
C ASN A 228 -25.88 -8.34 6.59
N GLN A 229 -25.41 -7.17 6.16
CA GLN A 229 -24.24 -7.06 5.30
C GLN A 229 -23.02 -7.71 5.97
N THR A 230 -21.98 -8.03 5.19
CA THR A 230 -20.68 -8.45 5.74
C THR A 230 -20.25 -7.49 6.86
N PRO A 231 -19.94 -7.96 8.07
CA PRO A 231 -19.78 -7.06 9.20
C PRO A 231 -18.60 -6.10 9.02
N CYS A 232 -18.74 -4.87 9.54
CA CYS A 232 -17.60 -3.98 9.77
C CYS A 232 -16.80 -4.49 10.97
N MET A 233 -15.48 -4.24 11.02
CA MET A 233 -14.63 -4.60 12.17
C MET A 233 -15.03 -3.90 13.49
N ARG A 234 -16.00 -2.98 13.47
CA ARG A 234 -16.57 -2.34 14.66
C ARG A 234 -17.78 -3.09 15.24
N MET A 235 -18.30 -4.10 14.53
CA MET A 235 -19.37 -4.96 15.03
C MET A 235 -18.82 -5.97 16.04
N ASP A 236 -19.69 -6.46 16.92
CA ASP A 236 -19.33 -7.44 17.96
C ASP A 236 -19.01 -8.82 17.35
N ASP A 237 -19.85 -9.28 16.44
CA ASP A 237 -19.62 -10.50 15.66
C ASP A 237 -19.10 -10.15 14.26
N VAL A 238 -17.83 -10.50 14.03
CA VAL A 238 -17.12 -10.27 12.75
C VAL A 238 -16.82 -11.57 12.01
N ALA A 239 -17.28 -12.73 12.49
CA ALA A 239 -16.86 -14.04 12.00
C ALA A 239 -17.13 -14.23 10.49
N ALA A 240 -18.24 -13.68 9.99
CA ALA A 240 -18.60 -13.76 8.57
C ALA A 240 -17.58 -13.05 7.63
N ARG A 241 -16.71 -12.18 8.16
CA ARG A 241 -15.63 -11.56 7.36
C ARG A 241 -14.58 -12.57 6.91
N GLY A 242 -14.42 -13.69 7.61
CA GLY A 242 -13.50 -14.76 7.20
C GLY A 242 -13.76 -15.27 5.78
N ALA A 243 -15.03 -15.22 5.32
CA ALA A 243 -15.38 -15.62 3.96
C ALA A 243 -14.90 -14.64 2.86
N LEU A 244 -14.33 -13.48 3.22
CA LEU A 244 -13.75 -12.52 2.28
C LEU A 244 -12.32 -12.89 1.86
N ILE A 245 -11.65 -13.73 2.65
CA ILE A 245 -10.28 -14.19 2.45
C ILE A 245 -10.35 -15.64 1.95
N ASP A 246 -9.46 -15.99 1.03
CA ASP A 246 -9.45 -17.27 0.31
C ASP A 246 -10.76 -17.55 -0.45
N ALA A 247 -11.45 -16.49 -0.87
CA ALA A 247 -12.67 -16.60 -1.66
C ALA A 247 -12.37 -17.21 -3.04
N PRO A 248 -13.27 -18.02 -3.64
CA PRO A 248 -13.04 -18.61 -4.96
C PRO A 248 -12.65 -17.57 -6.02
N GLY A 249 -11.59 -17.85 -6.80
CA GLY A 249 -11.03 -16.96 -7.81
C GLY A 249 -10.13 -15.85 -7.26
N GLN A 250 -9.95 -15.73 -5.95
CA GLN A 250 -8.99 -14.79 -5.38
C GLN A 250 -7.57 -15.29 -5.63
N ARG A 251 -6.73 -14.47 -6.27
CA ARG A 251 -5.31 -14.76 -6.53
C ARG A 251 -4.39 -14.03 -5.55
N GLY A 252 -4.87 -12.94 -4.95
CA GLY A 252 -4.15 -12.20 -3.93
C GLY A 252 -5.07 -11.25 -3.16
N VAL A 253 -4.63 -10.83 -1.97
CA VAL A 253 -5.34 -9.86 -1.14
C VAL A 253 -4.45 -8.66 -0.86
N ILE A 254 -4.95 -7.46 -1.19
CA ILE A 254 -4.38 -6.23 -0.65
C ILE A 254 -5.19 -5.85 0.57
N TYR A 255 -4.54 -5.77 1.73
CA TYR A 255 -5.20 -5.46 2.98
C TYR A 255 -4.84 -4.04 3.43
N HIS A 256 -5.80 -3.12 3.31
CA HIS A 256 -5.63 -1.71 3.61
C HIS A 256 -5.96 -1.39 5.07
N THR A 257 -5.09 -0.61 5.71
CA THR A 257 -5.25 -0.09 7.07
C THR A 257 -5.04 1.41 7.09
N MET A 258 -5.76 2.10 7.97
CA MET A 258 -5.55 3.53 8.21
C MET A 258 -4.61 3.70 9.40
N LYS A 259 -3.62 4.61 9.30
CA LYS A 259 -2.81 4.99 10.46
C LYS A 259 -3.71 5.44 11.61
N PHE A 260 -3.36 4.99 12.82
CA PHE A 260 -4.13 5.22 14.05
C PHE A 260 -5.53 4.57 14.07
N CYS A 261 -5.76 3.53 13.25
CA CYS A 261 -6.97 2.71 13.27
C CYS A 261 -6.62 1.23 13.41
N ASP A 262 -6.63 0.72 14.65
CA ASP A 262 -6.13 -0.64 14.94
C ASP A 262 -7.12 -1.76 14.60
N TYR A 263 -8.40 -1.46 14.40
CA TYR A 263 -9.47 -2.47 14.25
C TYR A 263 -9.22 -3.47 13.12
N TYR A 264 -8.71 -2.99 11.99
CA TYR A 264 -8.42 -3.85 10.83
C TYR A 264 -7.02 -4.48 10.90
N GLY A 265 -6.14 -3.98 11.79
CA GLY A 265 -4.78 -4.53 11.94
C GLY A 265 -4.77 -5.95 12.53
N PHE A 266 -5.73 -6.26 13.41
CA PHE A 266 -5.84 -7.59 14.03
C PHE A 266 -6.33 -8.65 13.04
N GLU A 267 -7.37 -8.36 12.25
CA GLU A 267 -7.86 -9.28 11.21
C GLU A 267 -6.75 -9.58 10.19
N TYR A 268 -5.99 -8.57 9.76
CA TYR A 268 -4.84 -8.80 8.88
C TYR A 268 -3.82 -9.77 9.51
N LEU A 269 -3.46 -9.56 10.78
CA LEU A 269 -2.42 -10.37 11.42
C LEU A 269 -2.83 -11.84 11.55
N GLU A 270 -4.12 -12.11 11.74
CA GLU A 270 -4.67 -13.46 11.76
C GLU A 270 -4.71 -14.04 10.35
N ALA A 271 -5.32 -13.32 9.40
CA ALA A 271 -5.44 -13.71 8.00
C ALA A 271 -4.08 -14.01 7.36
N SER A 272 -3.08 -13.15 7.56
CA SER A 272 -1.76 -13.31 6.95
C SER A 272 -0.97 -14.51 7.45
N ARG A 273 -1.47 -15.24 8.46
CA ARG A 273 -0.85 -16.48 8.97
C ARG A 273 -1.50 -17.74 8.40
N THR A 274 -2.73 -17.64 7.92
CA THR A 274 -3.57 -18.78 7.54
C THR A 274 -4.00 -18.76 6.08
N SER A 275 -3.96 -17.59 5.45
CA SER A 275 -4.35 -17.37 4.05
C SER A 275 -3.50 -18.25 3.11
N GLU A 276 -4.16 -18.90 2.16
CA GLU A 276 -3.50 -19.67 1.10
C GLU A 276 -3.07 -18.75 -0.05
N VAL A 277 -3.74 -17.61 -0.21
CA VAL A 277 -3.37 -16.61 -1.23
C VAL A 277 -2.36 -15.59 -0.68
N PRO A 278 -1.42 -15.09 -1.52
CA PRO A 278 -0.50 -14.02 -1.13
C PRO A 278 -1.24 -12.77 -0.62
N MET A 279 -0.69 -12.14 0.42
CA MET A 279 -1.27 -10.94 1.03
C MET A 279 -0.28 -9.79 1.11
N LEU A 280 -0.72 -8.58 0.73
CA LEU A 280 0.03 -7.34 0.88
C LEU A 280 -0.69 -6.38 1.85
N LYS A 281 -0.07 -6.02 2.98
CA LYS A 281 -0.59 -4.95 3.84
C LYS A 281 -0.22 -3.57 3.31
N ILE A 282 -1.20 -2.71 3.09
CA ILE A 282 -1.00 -1.29 2.77
C ILE A 282 -1.52 -0.43 3.93
N GLU A 283 -0.75 0.60 4.28
CA GLU A 283 -1.14 1.53 5.33
C GLU A 283 -1.09 2.96 4.78
N THR A 284 -2.20 3.69 4.87
CA THR A 284 -2.28 5.10 4.46
C THR A 284 -2.64 5.98 5.65
N ASP A 285 -2.31 7.27 5.56
CA ASP A 285 -2.68 8.28 6.54
C ASP A 285 -3.85 9.16 6.09
N GLY A 286 -4.51 8.85 4.97
CA GLY A 286 -5.62 9.65 4.43
C GLY A 286 -5.19 10.86 3.61
N THR A 287 -3.88 10.99 3.31
CA THR A 287 -3.32 12.04 2.43
C THR A 287 -2.76 11.47 1.13
N ARG A 288 -2.67 12.30 0.08
CA ARG A 288 -2.11 11.91 -1.23
C ARG A 288 -0.58 11.73 -1.27
N GLN A 289 0.15 12.02 -0.18
CA GLN A 289 1.61 12.13 -0.18
C GLN A 289 2.36 10.77 -0.29
N SER A 290 1.64 9.64 -0.34
CA SER A 290 2.23 8.29 -0.28
C SER A 290 2.22 7.50 -1.60
N ALA A 291 1.84 8.12 -2.73
CA ALA A 291 1.56 7.43 -3.99
C ALA A 291 2.76 6.69 -4.62
N GLY A 292 3.97 7.27 -4.60
CA GLY A 292 5.14 6.65 -5.26
C GLY A 292 5.61 5.35 -4.60
N GLN A 293 5.69 5.33 -3.26
CA GLN A 293 6.02 4.13 -2.51
C GLN A 293 4.93 3.06 -2.65
N LEU A 294 3.67 3.50 -2.71
CA LEU A 294 2.51 2.62 -2.91
C LEU A 294 2.58 1.89 -4.25
N SER A 295 2.82 2.60 -5.35
CA SER A 295 2.96 2.01 -6.70
C SER A 295 4.02 0.92 -6.75
N THR A 296 5.22 1.18 -6.19
CA THR A 296 6.30 0.18 -6.19
C THR A 296 5.92 -1.09 -5.41
N ARG A 297 5.18 -0.96 -4.31
CA ARG A 297 4.69 -2.11 -3.53
C ARG A 297 3.62 -2.90 -4.26
N LEU A 298 2.74 -2.22 -4.99
CA LEU A 298 1.71 -2.86 -5.80
C LEU A 298 2.33 -3.61 -7.00
N LYS A 299 3.30 -3.01 -7.69
CA LYS A 299 4.04 -3.67 -8.79
C LYS A 299 4.77 -4.92 -8.31
N ALA A 300 5.54 -4.83 -7.22
CA ALA A 300 6.25 -5.99 -6.68
C ALA A 300 5.28 -7.10 -6.25
N PHE A 301 4.09 -6.73 -5.76
CA PHE A 301 3.05 -7.69 -5.47
C PHE A 301 2.46 -8.33 -6.74
N ASP A 302 2.19 -7.55 -7.80
CA ASP A 302 1.75 -8.10 -9.10
C ASP A 302 2.78 -9.08 -9.69
N GLU A 303 4.06 -8.73 -9.63
CA GLU A 303 5.18 -9.59 -10.05
C GLU A 303 5.19 -10.90 -9.26
N THR A 304 4.91 -10.84 -7.95
CA THR A 304 4.77 -12.03 -7.11
C THR A 304 3.56 -12.89 -7.51
N LEU A 305 2.44 -12.26 -7.88
CA LEU A 305 1.21 -12.96 -8.28
C LEU A 305 1.34 -13.69 -9.62
N ARG A 306 2.04 -13.08 -10.59
CA ARG A 306 2.34 -13.67 -11.90
C ARG A 306 3.42 -14.77 -11.81
N GLY A 307 4.24 -14.73 -10.75
CA GLY A 307 5.44 -15.54 -10.65
C GLY A 307 6.58 -14.94 -11.48
N MET A 308 7.81 -15.20 -11.05
CA MET A 308 9.03 -14.57 -11.60
C MET A 308 9.26 -14.86 -13.10
N ALA A 309 8.67 -15.94 -13.64
CA ALA A 309 8.84 -16.35 -15.03
C ALA A 309 7.93 -15.60 -16.03
N GLU A 310 6.76 -15.08 -15.62
CA GLU A 310 5.77 -14.47 -16.53
C GLU A 310 5.95 -12.95 -16.72
N THR A 311 7.03 -12.35 -16.22
CA THR A 311 7.26 -10.88 -16.20
C THR A 311 8.06 -10.32 -17.40
N GLY A 312 8.39 -11.13 -18.41
CA GLY A 312 9.17 -10.68 -19.57
C GLY A 312 8.37 -10.00 -20.68
N GLY A 313 9.00 -9.01 -21.33
CA GLY A 313 8.50 -8.35 -22.53
C GLY A 313 8.70 -9.18 -23.80
N ASP A 314 8.18 -8.70 -24.93
CA ASP A 314 8.27 -9.35 -26.24
C ASP A 314 9.74 -9.53 -26.67
N ALA A 315 10.24 -10.77 -26.66
CA ALA A 315 11.60 -11.11 -27.06
C ALA A 315 11.92 -10.68 -28.49
N HIS A 316 13.13 -10.16 -28.72
CA HIS A 316 13.66 -10.02 -30.07
C HIS A 316 14.04 -11.41 -30.61
N ALA A 317 13.25 -11.92 -31.55
CA ALA A 317 13.41 -13.25 -32.12
C ALA A 317 14.75 -13.42 -32.87
N HIS A 318 15.77 -13.90 -32.18
CA HIS A 318 16.95 -14.54 -32.77
C HIS A 318 16.91 -16.04 -32.46
N ALA A 319 16.07 -16.78 -33.20
CA ALA A 319 15.76 -18.19 -32.95
C ALA A 319 16.93 -19.19 -33.17
N ASP A 320 18.13 -18.74 -33.57
CA ASP A 320 19.28 -19.62 -33.88
C ASP A 320 20.65 -19.03 -33.44
N GLY A 321 20.68 -18.02 -32.56
CA GLY A 321 21.90 -17.33 -32.11
C GLY A 321 22.27 -17.55 -30.63
N PRO A 322 23.50 -17.20 -30.20
CA PRO A 322 23.84 -17.14 -28.78
C PRO A 322 22.90 -16.19 -28.03
N VAL A 323 22.43 -16.60 -26.85
CA VAL A 323 21.55 -15.80 -26.01
C VAL A 323 22.38 -14.91 -25.10
N TYR A 324 22.10 -13.60 -25.12
CA TYR A 324 22.67 -12.64 -24.18
C TYR A 324 21.59 -11.73 -23.64
N VAL A 325 21.50 -11.65 -22.31
CA VAL A 325 20.52 -10.79 -21.63
C VAL A 325 21.24 -9.74 -20.81
N LEU A 326 20.84 -8.49 -21.02
CA LEU A 326 21.35 -7.34 -20.30
C LEU A 326 20.40 -6.97 -19.16
N GLY A 327 20.90 -6.90 -17.93
CA GLY A 327 20.24 -6.29 -16.79
C GLY A 327 20.87 -4.95 -16.45
N VAL A 328 20.06 -3.90 -16.28
CA VAL A 328 20.50 -2.56 -15.88
C VAL A 328 19.76 -2.14 -14.62
N ASP A 329 20.49 -1.94 -13.52
CA ASP A 329 19.96 -1.36 -12.29
C ASP A 329 20.38 0.10 -12.19
N SER A 330 19.44 1.02 -12.34
CA SER A 330 19.68 2.45 -12.25
C SER A 330 19.23 2.98 -10.90
N GLY A 331 20.14 2.94 -9.93
CA GLY A 331 19.95 3.50 -8.59
C GLY A 331 20.22 5.01 -8.53
N SER A 332 20.03 5.59 -7.33
CA SER A 332 20.24 7.03 -7.09
C SER A 332 21.71 7.48 -7.20
N THR A 333 22.65 6.56 -6.96
CA THR A 333 24.08 6.84 -6.82
C THR A 333 24.90 6.13 -7.89
N SER A 334 24.71 4.82 -8.05
CA SER A 334 25.31 4.00 -9.11
C SER A 334 24.26 3.51 -10.10
N THR A 335 24.71 3.32 -11.34
CA THR A 335 24.02 2.52 -12.34
C THR A 335 24.91 1.33 -12.65
N ASP A 336 24.33 0.16 -12.48
CA ASP A 336 25.01 -1.12 -12.52
C ASP A 336 24.46 -1.89 -13.73
N ALA A 337 25.33 -2.47 -14.55
CA ALA A 337 24.90 -3.22 -15.73
C ALA A 337 25.64 -4.56 -15.81
N VAL A 338 24.89 -5.62 -16.10
CA VAL A 338 25.37 -7.01 -16.15
C VAL A 338 24.82 -7.66 -17.41
N ILE A 339 25.70 -8.37 -18.13
CA ILE A 339 25.30 -9.25 -19.23
C ILE A 339 25.47 -10.70 -18.77
N VAL A 340 24.43 -11.50 -18.95
CA VAL A 340 24.48 -12.96 -18.77
C VAL A 340 24.30 -13.67 -20.11
N ASP A 341 24.88 -14.86 -20.25
CA ASP A 341 24.66 -15.75 -21.40
C ASP A 341 23.42 -16.66 -21.20
N GLY A 342 23.15 -17.52 -22.18
CA GLY A 342 22.03 -18.47 -22.16
C GLY A 342 22.07 -19.51 -21.04
N ASP A 343 23.23 -19.73 -20.41
CA ASP A 343 23.39 -20.62 -19.25
C ASP A 343 23.25 -19.86 -17.92
N GLY A 344 23.03 -18.53 -17.97
CA GLY A 344 22.93 -17.64 -16.82
C GLY A 344 24.28 -17.24 -16.24
N ALA A 345 25.40 -17.48 -16.94
CA ALA A 345 26.72 -17.08 -16.48
C ALA A 345 26.98 -15.60 -16.80
N ILE A 346 27.61 -14.88 -15.86
CA ILE A 346 27.97 -13.48 -16.05
C ILE A 346 29.11 -13.36 -17.07
N VAL A 347 28.84 -12.68 -18.18
CA VAL A 347 29.81 -12.42 -19.27
C VAL A 347 30.61 -11.16 -18.98
N ALA A 348 29.92 -10.09 -18.55
CA ALA A 348 30.54 -8.82 -18.21
C ALA A 348 29.68 -8.04 -17.22
N SER A 349 30.33 -7.20 -16.41
CA SER A 349 29.66 -6.28 -15.49
C SER A 349 30.38 -4.94 -15.39
N VAL A 350 29.61 -3.89 -15.08
CA VAL A 350 30.12 -2.54 -14.80
C VAL A 350 29.29 -1.88 -13.69
N ILE A 351 29.96 -0.98 -12.98
CA ILE A 351 29.37 -0.08 -11.98
C ILE A 351 29.83 1.31 -12.37
N VAL A 352 28.89 2.21 -12.70
CA VAL A 352 29.21 3.60 -13.06
C VAL A 352 28.40 4.56 -12.20
N PRO A 353 28.89 5.78 -11.93
CA PRO A 353 28.07 6.79 -11.26
C PRO A 353 26.83 7.14 -12.11
N THR A 354 25.63 7.12 -11.51
CA THR A 354 24.37 7.51 -12.20
C THR A 354 24.47 8.96 -12.70
N GLY A 355 24.95 9.86 -11.83
CA GLY A 355 25.05 11.29 -12.11
C GLY A 355 23.69 11.98 -12.10
N ALA A 356 23.61 13.18 -12.69
CA ALA A 356 22.41 14.03 -12.61
C ALA A 356 21.19 13.51 -13.41
N LYS A 357 21.40 12.60 -14.36
CA LYS A 357 20.33 12.03 -15.19
C LYS A 357 20.52 10.52 -15.29
N ALA A 358 19.55 9.77 -14.78
CA ALA A 358 19.54 8.30 -14.79
C ALA A 358 19.75 7.72 -16.21
N SER A 359 19.07 8.28 -17.22
CA SER A 359 19.21 7.87 -18.62
C SER A 359 20.64 7.99 -19.15
N ALA A 360 21.36 9.06 -18.79
CA ALA A 360 22.74 9.25 -19.20
C ALA A 360 23.70 8.31 -18.46
N GLY A 361 23.42 8.00 -17.19
CA GLY A 361 24.13 6.97 -16.43
C GLY A 361 23.96 5.59 -17.05
N ALA A 362 22.72 5.19 -17.32
CA ALA A 362 22.39 3.93 -17.97
C ALA A 362 23.06 3.79 -19.33
N ARG A 363 23.00 4.80 -20.20
CA ARG A 363 23.68 4.74 -21.50
C ARG A 363 25.19 4.49 -21.38
N ARG A 364 25.86 5.15 -20.42
CA ARG A 364 27.30 4.90 -20.16
C ARG A 364 27.55 3.47 -19.67
N ALA A 365 26.73 2.98 -18.75
CA ALA A 365 26.83 1.62 -18.24
C ALA A 365 26.67 0.59 -19.36
N ILE A 366 25.68 0.79 -20.23
CA ILE A 366 25.41 -0.09 -21.38
C ILE A 366 26.58 -0.08 -22.38
N GLU A 367 27.07 1.11 -22.75
CA GLU A 367 28.23 1.25 -23.65
C GLU A 367 29.48 0.57 -23.08
N GLU A 368 29.75 0.73 -21.78
CA GLU A 368 30.93 0.14 -21.14
C GLU A 368 30.81 -1.39 -20.99
N VAL A 369 29.65 -1.92 -20.59
CA VAL A 369 29.48 -3.36 -20.39
C VAL A 369 29.52 -4.11 -21.72
N LEU A 370 28.92 -3.56 -22.79
CA LEU A 370 29.03 -4.09 -24.14
C LEU A 370 30.48 -4.08 -24.62
N GLY A 371 31.21 -2.99 -24.39
CA GLY A 371 32.63 -2.87 -24.70
C GLY A 371 33.49 -3.91 -23.99
N LYS A 372 33.23 -4.17 -22.69
CA LYS A 372 33.92 -5.21 -21.91
C LYS A 372 33.59 -6.63 -22.40
N ALA A 373 32.34 -6.88 -22.81
CA ALA A 373 31.91 -8.16 -23.35
C ALA A 373 32.40 -8.40 -24.78
N GLY A 374 32.84 -7.35 -25.49
CA GLY A 374 33.13 -7.42 -26.93
C GLY A 374 31.88 -7.61 -27.78
N LEU A 375 30.73 -7.17 -27.27
CA LEU A 375 29.41 -7.29 -27.90
C LEU A 375 28.92 -5.92 -28.40
N THR A 376 27.94 -5.95 -29.28
CA THR A 376 27.16 -4.79 -29.71
C THR A 376 25.71 -4.92 -29.24
N ASP A 377 24.98 -3.81 -29.27
CA ASP A 377 23.56 -3.83 -28.89
C ASP A 377 22.74 -4.83 -29.73
N ALA A 378 23.11 -5.05 -31.01
CA ALA A 378 22.44 -6.02 -31.88
C ALA A 378 22.65 -7.50 -31.45
N ASP A 379 23.63 -7.78 -30.60
CA ASP A 379 23.88 -9.12 -30.09
C ASP A 379 23.02 -9.46 -28.85
N LEU A 380 22.39 -8.44 -28.22
CA LEU A 380 21.54 -8.64 -27.05
C LEU A 380 20.16 -9.18 -27.47
N THR A 381 19.77 -10.29 -26.84
CA THR A 381 18.46 -10.93 -27.01
C THR A 381 17.36 -10.16 -26.26
N LEU A 382 17.67 -9.68 -25.05
CA LEU A 382 16.72 -8.95 -24.20
C LEU A 382 17.44 -7.97 -23.27
N ARG A 383 16.79 -6.84 -22.97
CA ARG A 383 17.25 -5.79 -22.06
C ARG A 383 16.21 -5.57 -20.97
N VAL A 384 16.62 -5.71 -19.72
CA VAL A 384 15.75 -5.54 -18.55
C VAL A 384 16.27 -4.43 -17.67
N ALA A 385 15.38 -3.48 -17.34
CA ALA A 385 15.70 -2.35 -16.48
C ALA A 385 15.11 -2.52 -15.08
N THR A 386 15.86 -2.10 -14.07
CA THR A 386 15.44 -2.06 -12.68
C THR A 386 16.01 -0.84 -11.94
N GLY A 387 15.73 -0.75 -10.65
CA GLY A 387 16.10 0.40 -9.82
C GLY A 387 15.11 1.55 -9.88
N TYR A 388 15.42 2.60 -9.12
CA TYR A 388 14.62 3.84 -9.05
C TYR A 388 14.49 4.53 -10.41
N GLY A 389 15.57 4.52 -11.21
CA GLY A 389 15.66 5.17 -12.52
C GLY A 389 15.04 4.40 -13.68
N ARG A 390 14.55 3.16 -13.48
CA ARG A 390 14.16 2.24 -14.56
C ARG A 390 13.22 2.83 -15.61
N GLY A 391 12.23 3.62 -15.18
CA GLY A 391 11.24 4.21 -16.08
C GLY A 391 11.77 5.37 -16.94
N ALA A 392 13.00 5.83 -16.68
CA ALA A 392 13.64 6.90 -17.43
C ALA A 392 14.71 6.38 -18.41
N ILE A 393 14.87 5.06 -18.53
CA ILE A 393 15.88 4.43 -19.41
C ILE A 393 15.21 4.06 -20.72
N ASP A 394 15.62 4.70 -21.80
CA ASP A 394 15.13 4.40 -23.14
C ASP A 394 15.75 3.10 -23.68
N GLY A 395 15.01 2.38 -24.54
CA GLY A 395 15.51 1.21 -25.27
C GLY A 395 15.60 -0.08 -24.44
N MET A 396 14.84 -0.18 -23.35
CA MET A 396 14.70 -1.40 -22.54
C MET A 396 13.47 -2.18 -22.98
N ASP A 397 13.57 -3.51 -23.02
CA ASP A 397 12.53 -4.41 -23.50
C ASP A 397 11.51 -4.75 -22.39
N SER A 398 11.98 -4.77 -21.14
CA SER A 398 11.13 -4.91 -19.95
C SER A 398 11.67 -4.09 -18.78
N THR A 399 10.79 -3.81 -17.80
CA THR A 399 11.16 -3.20 -16.53
C THR A 399 10.59 -4.00 -15.38
N ILE A 400 11.42 -4.33 -14.40
CA ILE A 400 11.05 -5.12 -13.22
C ILE A 400 11.42 -4.34 -11.96
N THR A 401 10.64 -4.44 -10.89
CA THR A 401 10.98 -3.76 -9.63
C THR A 401 12.32 -4.23 -9.05
N GLU A 402 13.03 -3.31 -8.41
CA GLU A 402 14.30 -3.63 -7.75
C GLU A 402 14.13 -4.65 -6.63
N ILE A 403 12.93 -4.77 -6.03
CA ILE A 403 12.63 -5.75 -4.99
C ILE A 403 12.73 -7.16 -5.57
N THR A 404 12.05 -7.40 -6.69
CA THR A 404 12.04 -8.70 -7.37
C THR A 404 13.42 -9.01 -7.97
N CYS A 405 14.09 -8.01 -8.55
CA CYS A 405 15.45 -8.18 -9.06
C CYS A 405 16.45 -8.49 -7.94
N HIS A 406 16.47 -7.75 -6.83
CA HIS A 406 17.35 -8.07 -5.71
C HIS A 406 17.03 -9.44 -5.11
N ALA A 407 15.76 -9.85 -5.03
CA ALA A 407 15.38 -11.20 -4.61
C ALA A 407 16.00 -12.27 -5.50
N ARG A 408 15.84 -12.15 -6.83
CA ARG A 408 16.40 -13.11 -7.78
C ARG A 408 17.92 -13.14 -7.76
N GLY A 409 18.55 -11.96 -7.72
CA GLY A 409 20.00 -11.80 -7.66
C GLY A 409 20.56 -12.38 -6.36
N ALA A 410 19.94 -12.13 -5.22
CA ALA A 410 20.34 -12.69 -3.94
C ALA A 410 20.24 -14.21 -3.93
N HIS A 411 19.19 -14.78 -4.53
CA HIS A 411 19.06 -16.24 -4.64
C HIS A 411 20.15 -16.85 -5.54
N PHE A 412 20.62 -16.12 -6.56
CA PHE A 412 21.76 -16.53 -7.37
C PHE A 412 23.09 -16.47 -6.59
N LEU A 413 23.33 -15.36 -5.89
CA LEU A 413 24.59 -15.11 -5.16
C LEU A 413 24.70 -15.94 -3.87
N ALA A 414 23.59 -16.14 -3.18
CA ALA A 414 23.50 -16.87 -1.92
C ALA A 414 22.15 -17.63 -1.86
N PRO A 415 22.05 -18.84 -2.46
CA PRO A 415 20.79 -19.60 -2.54
C PRO A 415 20.12 -19.90 -1.19
N GLY A 416 20.90 -19.93 -0.11
CA GLY A 416 20.40 -20.15 1.25
C GLY A 416 19.87 -18.89 1.95
N ALA A 417 19.97 -17.70 1.35
CA ALA A 417 19.50 -16.47 1.96
C ALA A 417 17.99 -16.55 2.26
N ARG A 418 17.61 -16.04 3.44
CA ARG A 418 16.21 -15.86 3.84
C ARG A 418 15.85 -14.40 3.96
N THR A 419 16.83 -13.53 4.19
CA THR A 419 16.60 -12.09 4.23
C THR A 419 17.70 -11.33 3.52
N ILE A 420 17.31 -10.38 2.68
CA ILE A 420 18.20 -9.43 2.03
C ILE A 420 18.17 -8.12 2.81
N ILE A 421 19.35 -7.58 3.09
CA ILE A 421 19.56 -6.25 3.65
C ILE A 421 20.26 -5.42 2.59
N ASP A 422 19.49 -4.67 1.80
CA ASP A 422 20.02 -3.82 0.76
C ASP A 422 20.24 -2.40 1.30
N ILE A 423 21.49 -1.94 1.36
CA ILE A 423 21.79 -0.56 1.79
C ILE A 423 22.46 0.17 0.62
N GLY A 424 21.65 0.94 -0.09
CA GLY A 424 22.06 1.77 -1.20
C GLY A 424 22.54 3.16 -0.77
N GLY A 425 22.65 4.05 -1.75
CA GLY A 425 23.07 5.43 -1.52
C GLY A 425 22.02 6.27 -0.80
N GLN A 426 20.80 6.32 -1.30
CA GLN A 426 19.73 7.18 -0.75
C GLN A 426 18.61 6.43 -0.05
N ASP A 427 18.56 5.10 -0.21
CA ASP A 427 17.56 4.25 0.42
C ASP A 427 18.19 3.01 1.06
N SER A 428 17.39 2.32 1.85
CA SER A 428 17.70 1.03 2.45
C SER A 428 16.45 0.15 2.43
N LYS A 429 16.63 -1.15 2.21
CA LYS A 429 15.55 -2.12 2.04
C LYS A 429 15.86 -3.38 2.85
N VAL A 430 14.81 -3.97 3.41
CA VAL A 430 14.89 -5.32 3.96
C VAL A 430 13.81 -6.16 3.32
N ILE A 431 14.22 -7.25 2.68
CA ILE A 431 13.36 -8.14 1.88
C ILE A 431 13.43 -9.54 2.52
N HIS A 432 12.29 -10.07 2.93
CA HIS A 432 12.14 -11.44 3.43
C HIS A 432 11.79 -12.36 2.26
N LEU A 433 12.47 -13.49 2.19
CA LEU A 433 12.36 -14.48 1.11
C LEU A 433 11.80 -15.80 1.64
N ASP A 434 11.08 -16.53 0.80
CA ASP A 434 10.76 -17.94 1.03
C ASP A 434 11.94 -18.87 0.66
N GLU A 435 11.72 -20.18 0.76
CA GLU A 435 12.75 -21.17 0.46
C GLU A 435 13.15 -21.24 -1.01
N ALA A 436 12.28 -20.80 -1.92
CA ALA A 436 12.50 -20.74 -3.36
C ALA A 436 13.10 -19.40 -3.81
N GLY A 437 13.34 -18.46 -2.89
CA GLY A 437 13.85 -17.12 -3.20
C GLY A 437 12.76 -16.12 -3.62
N GLY A 438 11.48 -16.47 -3.46
CA GLY A 438 10.34 -15.58 -3.71
C GLY A 438 10.17 -14.54 -2.60
N VAL A 439 9.70 -13.35 -2.96
CA VAL A 439 9.49 -12.26 -1.99
C VAL A 439 8.22 -12.50 -1.18
N THR A 440 8.36 -12.67 0.13
CA THR A 440 7.20 -12.86 1.03
C THR A 440 6.79 -11.56 1.71
N ASN A 441 7.76 -10.69 2.02
CA ASN A 441 7.51 -9.41 2.67
C ASN A 441 8.69 -8.47 2.43
N PHE A 442 8.46 -7.16 2.44
CA PHE A 442 9.56 -6.21 2.38
C PHE A 442 9.20 -4.85 2.98
N VAL A 443 10.25 -4.09 3.31
CA VAL A 443 10.14 -2.71 3.77
C VAL A 443 11.29 -1.89 3.19
N MET A 444 11.02 -0.62 2.92
CA MET A 444 12.00 0.33 2.41
C MET A 444 11.95 1.63 3.19
N ASN A 445 13.10 2.26 3.35
CA ASN A 445 13.28 3.62 3.82
C ASN A 445 13.93 4.45 2.70
N ASP A 446 13.12 5.28 2.04
CA ASP A 446 13.47 6.11 0.87
C ASP A 446 13.36 7.62 1.17
N LYS A 447 12.71 8.01 2.27
CA LYS A 447 12.49 9.41 2.65
C LYS A 447 13.61 10.01 3.50
N CYS A 448 14.51 9.19 4.02
CA CYS A 448 15.50 9.62 5.00
C CYS A 448 16.87 9.04 4.68
N ALA A 449 17.87 9.92 4.53
CA ALA A 449 19.26 9.56 4.31
C ALA A 449 19.89 8.85 5.52
N ALA A 450 19.29 8.92 6.71
CA ALA A 450 19.78 8.21 7.87
C ALA A 450 19.66 6.69 7.66
N GLY A 451 20.76 5.97 7.89
CA GLY A 451 20.84 4.53 7.64
C GLY A 451 21.18 4.15 6.19
N THR A 452 21.68 5.08 5.37
CA THR A 452 22.05 4.82 3.96
C THR A 452 23.49 5.25 3.67
N GLY A 453 24.01 4.93 2.50
CA GLY A 453 25.35 5.34 2.07
C GLY A 453 25.55 6.86 2.09
N ARG A 454 24.48 7.65 1.84
CA ARG A 454 24.54 9.12 1.89
C ARG A 454 24.86 9.66 3.27
N PHE A 455 24.39 8.98 4.33
CA PHE A 455 24.76 9.33 5.70
C PHE A 455 26.25 9.09 5.96
N LEU A 456 26.78 7.95 5.50
CA LEU A 456 28.20 7.61 5.63
C LEU A 456 29.09 8.56 4.81
N GLU A 457 28.69 8.89 3.57
CA GLU A 457 29.38 9.88 2.73
C GLU A 457 29.48 11.26 3.38
N ALA A 458 28.38 11.72 3.99
CA ALA A 458 28.33 13.05 4.57
C ALA A 458 29.15 13.14 5.85
N THR A 459 29.08 12.11 6.69
CA THR A 459 29.87 12.03 7.94
C THR A 459 31.35 11.80 7.67
N ALA A 460 31.71 10.95 6.71
CA ALA A 460 33.11 10.80 6.26
C ALA A 460 33.70 12.14 5.80
N ARG A 461 32.93 12.93 5.03
CA ARG A 461 33.35 14.25 4.58
C ARG A 461 33.51 15.24 5.75
N ALA A 462 32.60 15.21 6.72
CA ALA A 462 32.68 16.06 7.90
C ALA A 462 33.91 15.75 8.77
N MET A 463 34.38 14.50 8.74
CA MET A 463 35.61 14.04 9.40
C MET A 463 36.87 14.19 8.53
N GLU A 464 36.73 14.74 7.31
CA GLU A 464 37.81 14.85 6.33
C GLU A 464 38.47 13.50 5.96
N LEU A 465 37.71 12.41 6.01
CA LEU A 465 38.17 11.07 5.64
C LEU A 465 37.78 10.72 4.20
N SER A 466 38.61 9.92 3.54
CA SER A 466 38.19 9.25 2.33
C SER A 466 37.19 8.13 2.66
N LEU A 467 36.27 7.81 1.74
CA LEU A 467 35.30 6.72 1.96
C LEU A 467 35.99 5.37 2.23
N ASP A 468 37.09 5.08 1.53
CA ASP A 468 37.81 3.81 1.69
C ASP A 468 38.46 3.70 3.08
N GLU A 469 39.00 4.81 3.59
CA GLU A 469 39.52 4.91 4.96
C GLU A 469 38.41 4.81 6.00
N PHE A 470 37.30 5.53 5.79
CA PHE A 470 36.14 5.52 6.66
C PHE A 470 35.58 4.10 6.85
N CYS A 471 35.47 3.32 5.77
CA CYS A 471 34.95 1.94 5.83
C CYS A 471 35.84 0.95 6.61
N ARG A 472 37.09 1.33 6.93
CA ARG A 472 38.06 0.45 7.61
C ARG A 472 38.42 0.94 9.01
N VAL A 473 38.53 2.25 9.21
CA VAL A 473 39.04 2.82 10.48
C VAL A 473 38.17 2.47 11.68
N GLY A 474 36.85 2.32 11.47
CA GLY A 474 35.92 1.88 12.51
C GLY A 474 36.21 0.49 13.07
N LEU A 475 36.98 -0.35 12.37
CA LEU A 475 37.34 -1.70 12.84
C LEU A 475 38.39 -1.68 13.97
N GLU A 476 39.06 -0.55 14.20
CA GLU A 476 40.11 -0.39 15.21
C GLU A 476 39.59 0.23 16.52
N TRP A 477 38.27 0.36 16.65
CA TRP A 477 37.60 0.94 17.81
C TRP A 477 37.95 0.22 19.12
N LYS A 478 37.90 0.97 20.22
CA LYS A 478 38.21 0.52 21.59
C LYS A 478 37.14 0.88 22.58
N HIS A 479 36.43 1.98 22.34
CA HIS A 479 35.35 2.45 23.22
C HIS A 479 34.11 2.75 22.38
N ASP A 480 32.96 2.35 22.90
CA ASP A 480 31.69 2.62 22.25
C ASP A 480 31.33 4.12 22.39
N VAL A 481 31.14 4.78 21.25
CA VAL A 481 30.70 6.19 21.17
C VAL A 481 29.30 6.21 20.60
N LYS A 482 28.34 6.60 21.42
CA LYS A 482 26.94 6.67 21.01
C LYS A 482 26.65 7.96 20.25
N ILE A 483 26.30 7.83 18.98
CA ILE A 483 25.75 8.94 18.18
C ILE A 483 24.29 9.14 18.56
N SER A 484 23.97 10.31 19.11
CA SER A 484 22.65 10.65 19.63
C SER A 484 21.68 11.11 18.54
N SER A 485 22.21 11.70 17.47
CA SER A 485 21.42 12.29 16.39
C SER A 485 21.08 11.28 15.29
N MET A 486 19.78 11.02 15.09
CA MET A 486 19.29 10.19 13.98
C MET A 486 19.20 10.95 12.64
N CYS A 487 19.25 12.27 12.65
CA CYS A 487 19.19 13.09 11.43
C CYS A 487 20.62 13.32 10.91
N THR A 488 20.87 13.06 9.62
CA THR A 488 22.19 13.24 8.99
C THR A 488 22.80 14.61 9.25
N VAL A 489 22.01 15.69 9.14
CA VAL A 489 22.48 17.07 9.36
C VAL A 489 22.97 17.29 10.80
N PHE A 490 22.27 16.71 11.78
CA PHE A 490 22.68 16.83 13.17
C PHE A 490 23.82 15.88 13.51
N ALA A 491 23.84 14.69 12.91
CA ALA A 491 24.95 13.74 13.06
C ALA A 491 26.26 14.33 12.52
N GLU A 492 26.27 15.05 11.40
CA GLU A 492 27.45 15.77 10.91
C GLU A 492 27.98 16.77 11.96
N SER A 493 27.09 17.55 12.57
CA SER A 493 27.46 18.53 13.60
C SER A 493 27.99 17.87 14.88
N GLU A 494 27.38 16.75 15.27
CA GLU A 494 27.80 15.94 16.42
C GLU A 494 29.17 15.31 16.19
N VAL A 495 29.42 14.75 15.01
CA VAL A 495 30.71 14.17 14.62
C VAL A 495 31.82 15.22 14.63
N VAL A 496 31.58 16.42 14.08
CA VAL A 496 32.54 17.54 14.13
C VAL A 496 32.88 17.91 15.57
N SER A 497 31.89 17.90 16.46
CA SER A 497 32.10 18.19 17.89
C SER A 497 32.95 17.11 18.56
N LEU A 498 32.66 15.83 18.30
CA LEU A 498 33.43 14.70 18.83
C LEU A 498 34.89 14.72 18.37
N VAL A 499 35.13 15.07 17.10
CA VAL A 499 36.48 15.26 16.55
C VAL A 499 37.19 16.42 17.26
N ALA A 500 36.50 17.54 17.48
CA ALA A 500 37.05 18.70 18.19
C ALA A 500 37.37 18.41 19.68
N ASP A 501 36.64 17.47 20.28
CA ASP A 501 36.86 16.98 21.65
C ASP A 501 37.95 15.89 21.74
N ASP A 502 38.75 15.70 20.68
CA ASP A 502 39.82 14.70 20.59
C ASP A 502 39.33 13.24 20.80
N THR A 503 38.06 12.96 20.49
CA THR A 503 37.54 11.58 20.52
C THR A 503 38.19 10.76 19.41
N PRO A 504 38.67 9.52 19.67
CA PRO A 504 39.29 8.70 18.65
C PRO A 504 38.39 8.49 17.44
N VAL A 505 38.92 8.76 16.24
CA VAL A 505 38.18 8.63 14.96
C VAL A 505 37.58 7.23 14.78
N ALA A 506 38.33 6.18 15.13
CA ALA A 506 37.85 4.80 15.06
C ALA A 506 36.59 4.57 15.92
N ASP A 507 36.56 5.14 17.13
CA ASP A 507 35.43 5.03 18.05
C ASP A 507 34.19 5.78 17.51
N ILE A 508 34.39 6.96 16.90
CA ILE A 508 33.31 7.72 16.26
C ILE A 508 32.73 6.94 15.06
N VAL A 509 33.57 6.40 14.19
CA VAL A 509 33.14 5.66 13.00
C VAL A 509 32.37 4.40 13.41
N HIS A 510 32.84 3.66 14.42
CA HIS A 510 32.08 2.54 14.96
C HIS A 510 30.69 2.96 15.46
N GLY A 511 30.58 4.11 16.15
CA GLY A 511 29.31 4.69 16.55
C GLY A 511 28.36 5.01 15.38
N LEU A 512 28.91 5.47 14.25
CA LEU A 512 28.18 5.74 13.02
C LEU A 512 27.70 4.44 12.34
N ASP A 513 28.56 3.41 12.30
CA ASP A 513 28.20 2.09 11.78
C ASP A 513 27.06 1.46 12.62
N MET A 514 27.14 1.56 13.95
CA MET A 514 26.09 1.12 14.86
C MET A 514 24.77 1.89 14.69
N SER A 515 24.84 3.18 14.35
CA SER A 515 23.66 4.00 14.05
C SER A 515 22.94 3.51 12.79
N VAL A 516 23.70 3.22 11.72
CA VAL A 516 23.16 2.62 10.48
C VAL A 516 22.58 1.25 10.77
N ALA A 517 23.31 0.38 11.47
CA ALA A 517 22.86 -0.97 11.80
C ALA A 517 21.58 -0.97 12.65
N GLY A 518 21.48 -0.11 13.67
CA GLY A 518 20.29 0.03 14.51
C GLY A 518 19.05 0.47 13.72
N LYS A 519 19.21 1.35 12.73
CA LYS A 519 18.12 1.76 11.83
C LYS A 519 17.65 0.59 10.97
N THR A 520 18.58 -0.14 10.39
CA THR A 520 18.31 -1.32 9.55
C THR A 520 17.67 -2.46 10.36
N ALA A 521 18.11 -2.69 11.60
CA ALA A 521 17.49 -3.67 12.50
C ALA A 521 16.02 -3.35 12.81
N SER A 522 15.66 -2.06 12.93
CA SER A 522 14.28 -1.62 13.07
C SER A 522 13.43 -1.97 11.84
N LEU A 523 14.00 -1.82 10.63
CA LEU A 523 13.36 -2.26 9.39
C LEU A 523 13.22 -3.80 9.35
N ALA A 524 14.29 -4.52 9.68
CA ALA A 524 14.32 -5.98 9.72
C ALA A 524 13.23 -6.56 10.64
N LYS A 525 13.02 -5.95 11.81
CA LYS A 525 11.96 -6.36 12.73
C LYS A 525 10.55 -6.23 12.13
N ARG A 526 10.30 -5.24 11.28
CA ARG A 526 8.98 -5.01 10.66
C ARG A 526 8.61 -6.08 9.63
N VAL A 527 9.61 -6.67 8.98
CA VAL A 527 9.42 -7.74 7.99
C VAL A 527 9.57 -9.14 8.58
N LYS A 528 9.83 -9.26 9.89
CA LYS A 528 10.16 -10.53 10.56
C LYS A 528 11.38 -11.21 9.94
N ALA A 529 12.39 -10.41 9.62
CA ALA A 529 13.66 -10.85 9.08
C ALA A 529 14.25 -12.03 9.86
N GLU A 530 14.69 -13.05 9.15
CA GLU A 530 15.34 -14.24 9.70
C GLU A 530 16.62 -14.58 8.92
N PRO A 531 17.63 -15.18 9.59
CA PRO A 531 18.85 -15.61 8.91
C PRO A 531 18.58 -16.85 8.03
N PRO A 532 19.43 -17.14 7.03
CA PRO A 532 20.67 -16.43 6.69
C PRO A 532 20.45 -15.05 6.06
N TYR A 533 21.23 -14.07 6.53
CA TYR A 533 21.21 -12.70 6.02
C TYR A 533 22.23 -12.54 4.89
N LEU A 534 21.80 -11.97 3.76
CA LEU A 534 22.68 -11.44 2.71
C LEU A 534 22.56 -9.92 2.70
N MET A 535 23.68 -9.22 2.81
CA MET A 535 23.73 -7.76 2.64
C MET A 535 24.14 -7.41 1.21
N THR A 536 23.36 -6.55 0.56
CA THR A 536 23.57 -6.06 -0.81
C THR A 536 23.67 -4.54 -0.87
N GLY A 537 23.95 -4.02 -2.07
CA GLY A 537 24.12 -2.59 -2.31
C GLY A 537 25.55 -2.11 -2.01
N GLY A 538 25.83 -0.83 -2.32
CA GLY A 538 27.19 -0.29 -2.21
C GLY A 538 27.74 -0.29 -0.78
N VAL A 539 26.89 -0.16 0.24
CA VAL A 539 27.33 -0.17 1.65
C VAL A 539 27.74 -1.56 2.12
N ALA A 540 27.42 -2.64 1.39
CA ALA A 540 27.91 -3.98 1.69
C ALA A 540 29.44 -4.09 1.65
N GLN A 541 30.13 -3.14 1.01
CA GLN A 541 31.59 -3.05 1.00
C GLN A 541 32.17 -2.47 2.32
N ASN A 542 31.34 -1.84 3.16
CA ASN A 542 31.74 -1.35 4.47
C ASN A 542 31.66 -2.49 5.51
N VAL A 543 32.81 -3.09 5.80
CA VAL A 543 32.95 -4.18 6.77
C VAL A 543 32.54 -3.76 8.19
N GLY A 544 32.69 -2.48 8.55
CA GLY A 544 32.24 -1.94 9.84
C GLY A 544 30.72 -2.04 9.99
N VAL A 545 29.97 -1.62 8.98
CA VAL A 545 28.50 -1.75 8.95
C VAL A 545 28.06 -3.21 8.95
N VAL A 546 28.74 -4.08 8.20
CA VAL A 546 28.43 -5.52 8.20
C VAL A 546 28.55 -6.09 9.61
N ARG A 547 29.65 -5.83 10.32
CA ARG A 547 29.84 -6.31 11.70
C ARG A 547 28.83 -5.70 12.67
N ALA A 548 28.56 -4.41 12.55
CA ALA A 548 27.55 -3.74 13.35
C ALA A 548 26.16 -4.37 13.14
N LEU A 549 25.82 -4.77 11.90
CA LEU A 549 24.59 -5.50 11.59
C LEU A 549 24.57 -6.89 12.24
N GLU A 550 25.67 -7.63 12.21
CA GLU A 550 25.79 -8.92 12.90
C GLU A 550 25.51 -8.80 14.40
N ASP A 551 26.06 -7.77 15.03
CA ASP A 551 25.89 -7.50 16.46
C ASP A 551 24.43 -7.18 16.81
N VAL A 552 23.77 -6.29 16.06
CA VAL A 552 22.39 -5.89 16.35
C VAL A 552 21.34 -6.93 15.94
N LEU A 553 21.61 -7.75 14.93
CA LEU A 553 20.71 -8.83 14.49
C LEU A 553 20.94 -10.12 15.27
N GLY A 554 22.10 -10.29 15.90
CA GLY A 554 22.46 -11.48 16.67
C GLY A 554 22.70 -12.72 15.81
N ALA A 555 23.00 -12.55 14.52
CA ALA A 555 23.34 -13.63 13.60
C ALA A 555 24.29 -13.13 12.50
N PRO A 556 25.06 -14.04 11.85
CA PRO A 556 25.98 -13.67 10.78
C PRO A 556 25.29 -12.99 9.60
N VAL A 557 25.96 -12.00 9.02
CA VAL A 557 25.51 -11.26 7.84
C VAL A 557 26.54 -11.47 6.76
N THR A 558 26.13 -12.19 5.72
CA THR A 558 27.02 -12.53 4.61
C THR A 558 26.97 -11.46 3.53
N THR A 559 28.09 -11.28 2.83
CA THR A 559 28.18 -10.47 1.62
C THR A 559 28.79 -11.30 0.49
N HIS A 560 28.56 -10.86 -0.75
CA HIS A 560 29.18 -11.40 -1.96
C HIS A 560 30.05 -10.33 -2.64
N GLU A 561 31.04 -10.73 -3.45
CA GLU A 561 31.84 -9.76 -4.21
C GLU A 561 30.98 -8.92 -5.17
N ASP A 562 29.97 -9.56 -5.76
CA ASP A 562 28.96 -8.93 -6.62
C ASP A 562 27.74 -8.33 -5.87
N SER A 563 27.84 -8.08 -4.56
CA SER A 563 26.71 -7.56 -3.76
C SER A 563 26.11 -6.26 -4.29
N GLN A 564 26.94 -5.39 -4.87
CA GLN A 564 26.47 -4.14 -5.48
C GLN A 564 25.77 -4.37 -6.83
N LEU A 565 26.10 -5.46 -7.54
CA LEU A 565 25.51 -5.83 -8.82
C LEU A 565 24.21 -6.61 -8.67
N CYS A 566 23.77 -6.92 -7.44
CA CYS A 566 22.67 -7.85 -7.16
C CYS A 566 21.38 -7.52 -7.94
N GLY A 567 20.97 -6.26 -8.00
CA GLY A 567 19.79 -5.83 -8.77
C GLY A 567 19.95 -6.06 -10.27
N ALA A 568 21.10 -5.68 -10.84
CA ALA A 568 21.39 -5.87 -12.26
C ALA A 568 21.49 -7.36 -12.64
N ILE A 569 22.11 -8.18 -11.80
CA ILE A 569 22.15 -9.65 -11.95
C ILE A 569 20.72 -10.21 -11.96
N GLY A 570 19.90 -9.82 -10.99
CA GLY A 570 18.51 -10.25 -10.92
C GLY A 570 17.70 -9.87 -12.15
N ALA A 571 17.85 -8.64 -12.63
CA ALA A 571 17.19 -8.17 -13.85
C ALA A 571 17.60 -9.01 -15.08
N ALA A 572 18.89 -9.31 -15.23
CA ALA A 572 19.39 -10.13 -16.34
C ALA A 572 18.86 -11.57 -16.28
N LEU A 573 18.85 -12.18 -15.09
CA LEU A 573 18.37 -13.56 -14.88
C LEU A 573 16.86 -13.69 -15.08
N LEU A 574 16.06 -12.74 -14.57
CA LEU A 574 14.61 -12.70 -14.81
C LEU A 574 14.30 -12.52 -16.30
N GLY A 575 15.08 -11.69 -16.98
CA GLY A 575 14.99 -11.55 -18.43
C GLY A 575 15.26 -12.86 -19.16
N LEU A 576 16.33 -13.57 -18.79
CA LEU A 576 16.67 -14.87 -19.36
C LEU A 576 15.57 -15.92 -19.14
N GLU A 577 15.02 -15.98 -17.93
CA GLU A 577 13.93 -16.89 -17.57
C GLU A 577 12.68 -16.64 -18.40
N SER A 578 12.42 -15.39 -18.78
CA SER A 578 11.25 -15.06 -19.60
C SER A 578 11.34 -15.46 -21.07
N LEU A 579 12.51 -15.92 -21.53
CA LEU A 579 12.73 -16.39 -22.90
C LEU A 579 12.33 -17.88 -23.10
N GLY A 580 11.99 -18.61 -22.04
CA GLY A 580 11.69 -20.05 -22.05
C GLY A 580 10.77 -20.47 -20.93
#